data_AF-A0A257MZA3-F1
#
_entry.id   AF-A0A257MZA3-F1
#
_cell.length_a   1.000
_cell.length_b   1.000
_cell.length_c   1.000
_cell.angle_alpha   90.00
_cell.angle_beta   90.00
_cell.angle_gamma   90.00
#
_symmetry.space_group_name_H-M   'P 1'
#
loop_
_entity.id
_entity.type
_entity.pdbx_description
1 polymer ?
#
loop_
_entity_poly.entity_id
_entity_poly.type
_entity_poly.pdbx_seq_one_letter_code
_entity_poly.pdbx_strand_id
1 'polypeptide(L)'
;LKAAWAMLEAANKGLFCQMITIPLFKEHHILTQVAGHGMNVVKLLPPLNLTQKDRDHIVNAFDKAIADTHQIPGSIWDLGKNLASHALKSKKSH
;
A
#
# COMPACT_ATOMS: atom_id res chain seq x y z
N LEU A 1 5.92 1.55 -15.77
CA LEU A 1 5.07 1.83 -14.58
C LEU A 1 3.58 1.67 -14.86
N LYS A 2 2.92 2.52 -15.68
CA LYS A 2 1.46 2.48 -15.89
C LYS A 2 0.89 1.09 -16.28
N ALA A 3 1.51 0.40 -17.25
CA ALA A 3 1.03 -0.92 -17.69
C ALA A 3 1.20 -2.01 -16.59
N ALA A 4 2.30 -1.95 -15.84
CA ALA A 4 2.58 -2.86 -14.74
C ALA A 4 1.58 -2.66 -13.59
N TRP A 5 1.23 -1.40 -13.28
CA TRP A 5 0.18 -1.06 -12.34
C TRP A 5 -1.21 -1.50 -12.80
N ALA A 6 -1.53 -1.31 -14.07
CA ALA A 6 -2.81 -1.74 -14.63
C ALA A 6 -2.99 -3.27 -14.55
N MET A 7 -1.92 -4.04 -14.80
CA MET A 7 -1.93 -5.49 -14.63
C MET A 7 -2.14 -5.91 -13.16
N LEU A 8 -1.44 -5.28 -12.24
CA LEU A 8 -1.57 -5.53 -10.80
C LEU A 8 -2.98 -5.20 -10.28
N GLU A 9 -3.53 -4.06 -10.67
CA GLU A 9 -4.87 -3.61 -10.30
C GLU A 9 -5.97 -4.50 -10.92
N ALA A 10 -5.74 -5.04 -12.12
CA ALA A 10 -6.65 -6.01 -12.74
C ALA A 10 -6.65 -7.37 -12.02
N ALA A 11 -5.52 -7.79 -11.45
CA ALA A 11 -5.43 -9.03 -10.67
C ALA A 11 -6.16 -8.90 -9.33
N ASN A 12 -5.99 -7.76 -8.65
CA ASN A 12 -6.64 -7.45 -7.38
C ASN A 12 -6.93 -5.93 -7.27
N LYS A 13 -8.20 -5.55 -7.22
CA LYS A 13 -8.58 -4.14 -7.09
C LYS A 13 -8.16 -3.59 -5.72
N GLY A 14 -7.60 -2.38 -5.70
CA GLY A 14 -7.07 -1.73 -4.49
C GLY A 14 -5.70 -2.23 -4.07
N LEU A 15 -5.01 -3.01 -4.94
CA LEU A 15 -3.66 -3.49 -4.65
C LEU A 15 -2.71 -2.31 -4.43
N PHE A 16 -2.86 -1.23 -5.20
CA PHE A 16 -2.08 -0.01 -5.02
C PHE A 16 -2.12 0.51 -3.58
N CYS A 17 -3.32 0.63 -3.01
CA CYS A 17 -3.46 1.03 -1.61
C CYS A 17 -2.82 0.01 -0.65
N GLN A 18 -2.94 -1.30 -0.91
CA GLN A 18 -2.28 -2.31 -0.07
C GLN A 18 -0.75 -2.18 -0.08
N MET A 19 -0.15 -1.83 -1.21
CA MET A 19 1.29 -1.58 -1.31
C MET A 19 1.75 -0.33 -0.58
N ILE A 20 0.83 0.57 -0.22
CA ILE A 20 1.13 1.72 0.65
C ILE A 20 0.82 1.38 2.12
N THR A 21 -0.31 0.74 2.41
CA THR A 21 -0.73 0.48 3.79
C THR A 21 0.14 -0.57 4.48
N ILE A 22 0.65 -1.57 3.75
CA ILE A 22 1.51 -2.62 4.33
C ILE A 22 2.86 -2.06 4.81
N PRO A 23 3.63 -1.29 4.01
CA PRO A 23 4.86 -0.66 4.48
C PRO A 23 4.63 0.34 5.60
N LEU A 24 3.57 1.17 5.49
CA LEU A 24 3.21 2.10 6.58
C LEU A 24 3.04 1.36 7.91
N PHE A 25 2.41 0.18 7.91
CA PHE A 25 2.25 -0.62 9.11
C PHE A 25 3.55 -1.33 9.54
N LYS A 26 4.21 -2.05 8.63
CA LYS A 26 5.34 -2.93 8.96
C LYS A 26 6.65 -2.18 9.24
N GLU A 27 6.89 -1.10 8.51
CA GLU A 27 8.17 -0.39 8.50
C GLU A 27 8.08 0.93 9.27
N HIS A 28 6.94 1.62 9.17
CA HIS A 28 6.75 2.94 9.79
C HIS A 28 5.87 2.91 11.05
N HIS A 29 5.31 1.75 11.40
CA HIS A 29 4.41 1.55 12.55
C HIS A 29 3.18 2.48 12.56
N ILE A 30 2.68 2.83 11.38
CA ILE A 30 1.49 3.67 11.20
C ILE A 30 0.34 2.81 10.71
N LEU A 31 -0.75 2.78 11.48
CA LEU A 31 -1.95 2.06 11.10
C LEU A 31 -2.75 2.88 10.07
N THR A 32 -2.98 2.27 8.91
CA THR A 32 -3.82 2.82 7.84
C THR A 32 -4.73 1.75 7.27
N GLN A 33 -5.78 2.17 6.57
CA GLN A 33 -6.78 1.27 6.03
C GLN A 33 -7.11 1.66 4.59
N VAL A 34 -7.46 0.67 3.76
CA VAL A 34 -8.09 0.95 2.46
C VAL A 34 -9.53 1.38 2.74
N ALA A 35 -9.97 2.48 2.13
CA ALA A 35 -11.24 3.13 2.47
C ALA A 35 -12.48 2.28 2.15
N GLY A 36 -12.36 1.37 1.19
CA GLY A 36 -13.43 0.52 0.67
C GLY A 36 -12.93 -0.37 -0.46
N HIS A 37 -13.74 -1.35 -0.87
CA HIS A 37 -13.37 -2.30 -1.92
C HIS A 37 -13.15 -1.59 -3.26
N GLY A 38 -11.97 -1.78 -3.87
CA GLY A 38 -11.60 -1.18 -5.15
C GLY A 38 -11.47 0.34 -5.14
N MET A 39 -11.32 0.96 -3.96
CA MET A 39 -11.08 2.39 -3.83
C MET A 39 -9.59 2.66 -3.68
N ASN A 40 -9.06 3.57 -4.50
CA ASN A 40 -7.69 4.08 -4.35
C ASN A 40 -7.62 5.20 -3.30
N VAL A 41 -8.13 4.91 -2.10
CA VAL A 41 -8.18 5.85 -0.98
C VAL A 41 -7.62 5.17 0.27
N VAL A 42 -6.59 5.77 0.85
CA VAL A 42 -6.00 5.35 2.12
C VAL A 42 -6.58 6.23 3.24
N LYS A 43 -7.15 5.60 4.26
CA LYS A 43 -7.62 6.25 5.49
C LYS A 43 -6.54 6.15 6.56
N LEU A 44 -6.26 7.28 7.20
CA LEU A 44 -5.43 7.39 8.39
C LEU A 44 -6.33 7.74 9.58
N LEU A 45 -6.13 7.08 10.70
CA LEU A 45 -6.83 7.34 11.97
C LEU A 45 -5.78 7.62 13.05
N PRO A 46 -5.18 8.82 13.05
CA PRO A 46 -4.16 9.14 14.04
C PRO A 46 -4.80 9.43 15.40
N PRO A 47 -4.05 9.33 16.50
CA PRO A 47 -4.57 9.64 17.82
C PRO A 47 -4.87 11.16 17.95
N LEU A 48 -5.78 11.55 18.83
CA LEU A 48 -6.18 12.96 18.99
C LEU A 48 -5.04 13.85 19.53
N ASN A 49 -4.09 13.26 20.26
CA ASN A 49 -2.99 13.94 20.93
C ASN A 49 -1.69 13.98 20.11
N LEU A 50 -1.78 14.04 18.78
CA LEU A 50 -0.61 14.17 17.89
C LEU A 50 0.25 15.39 18.23
N THR A 51 1.54 15.16 18.42
CA THR A 51 2.56 16.20 18.45
C THR A 51 2.99 16.60 17.04
N GLN A 52 3.77 17.68 16.91
CA GLN A 52 4.36 18.05 15.61
C GLN A 52 5.28 16.94 15.07
N LYS A 53 6.07 16.32 15.95
CA LYS A 53 6.96 15.21 15.59
C LYS A 53 6.20 14.02 15.00
N ASP A 54 5.02 13.71 15.54
CA ASP A 54 4.19 12.62 15.01
C ASP A 54 3.66 12.95 13.61
N ARG A 55 3.28 14.21 13.36
CA ARG A 55 2.85 14.66 12.03
C ARG A 55 3.96 14.56 11.01
N ASP A 56 5.17 15.01 11.38
CA ASP A 56 6.34 14.95 10.50
C ASP A 56 6.70 13.49 10.19
N HIS A 57 6.65 12.60 11.20
CA HIS A 57 6.86 11.16 11.00
C HIS A 57 5.83 10.57 10.03
N ILE A 58 4.55 10.90 10.20
CA ILE A 58 3.47 10.43 9.31
C ILE A 58 3.72 10.90 7.88
N VAL A 59 3.97 12.19 7.65
CA VAL A 59 4.18 12.73 6.30
C VAL A 59 5.39 12.08 5.64
N ASN A 60 6.54 12.02 6.34
CA ASN A 60 7.75 11.40 5.81
C ASN A 60 7.57 9.91 5.49
N ALA A 61 6.82 9.18 6.31
CA ALA A 61 6.50 7.78 6.07
C ALA A 61 5.62 7.59 4.83
N PHE A 62 4.63 8.46 4.62
CA PHE A 62 3.81 8.43 3.41
C PHE A 62 4.64 8.74 2.17
N ASP A 63 5.48 9.79 2.22
CA ASP A 63 6.37 10.14 1.12
C ASP A 63 7.30 8.98 0.76
N LYS A 64 7.89 8.33 1.77
CA LYS A 64 8.75 7.17 1.57
C LYS A 64 8.00 5.99 0.93
N ALA A 65 6.86 5.62 1.51
CA ALA A 65 6.06 4.49 1.01
C ALA A 65 5.59 4.72 -0.44
N ILE A 66 5.17 5.96 -0.78
CA ILE A 66 4.78 6.31 -2.15
C ILE A 66 6.00 6.30 -3.08
N ALA A 67 7.12 6.89 -2.68
CA ALA A 67 8.34 6.93 -3.49
C ALA A 67 8.85 5.51 -3.81
N ASP A 68 8.78 4.59 -2.85
CA ASP A 68 9.23 3.21 -3.05
C ASP A 68 8.36 2.44 -4.06
N THR A 69 7.09 2.82 -4.22
CA THR A 69 6.26 2.23 -5.29
C THR A 69 6.80 2.56 -6.69
N HIS A 70 7.55 3.65 -6.84
CA HIS A 70 8.14 4.06 -8.13
C HIS A 70 9.49 3.38 -8.42
N GLN A 71 10.11 2.72 -7.43
CA GLN A 71 11.41 2.07 -7.61
C GLN A 71 11.25 0.66 -8.17
N ILE A 72 11.65 0.48 -9.43
CA ILE A 72 11.66 -0.83 -10.11
C ILE A 72 13.08 -1.12 -10.62
N PRO A 73 13.71 -2.24 -10.21
CA PRO A 73 13.25 -3.25 -9.24
C PRO A 73 13.37 -2.80 -7.76
N GLY A 74 12.50 -3.30 -6.87
CA GLY A 74 12.48 -2.96 -5.44
C GLY A 74 11.54 -3.82 -4.59
N SER A 75 11.68 -3.76 -3.25
CA SER A 75 10.94 -4.59 -2.28
C SER A 75 9.41 -4.43 -2.37
N ILE A 76 8.93 -3.23 -2.67
CA ILE A 76 7.50 -2.96 -2.89
C ILE A 76 6.96 -3.68 -4.13
N TRP A 77 7.78 -3.79 -5.18
CA TRP A 77 7.39 -4.53 -6.38
C TRP A 77 7.29 -6.04 -6.11
N ASP A 78 8.19 -6.58 -5.28
CA ASP A 78 8.13 -7.98 -4.84
C ASP A 78 6.90 -8.25 -3.98
N LEU A 79 6.56 -7.32 -3.06
CA LEU A 79 5.31 -7.38 -2.31
C LEU A 79 4.09 -7.38 -3.24
N GLY A 80 4.03 -6.47 -4.21
CA GLY A 80 2.94 -6.38 -5.18
C GLY A 80 2.75 -7.68 -5.99
N LYS A 81 3.84 -8.27 -6.49
CA LYS A 81 3.83 -9.57 -7.18
C LYS A 81 3.31 -10.70 -6.28
N ASN A 82 3.76 -10.75 -5.03
CA ASN A 82 3.32 -11.77 -4.08
C ASN A 82 1.82 -11.68 -3.79
N LEU A 83 1.32 -10.47 -3.51
CA LEU A 83 -0.11 -10.23 -3.27
C LEU A 83 -0.96 -10.60 -4.50
N ALA A 84 -0.54 -10.21 -5.71
CA ALA A 84 -1.23 -10.58 -6.94
C ALA A 84 -1.25 -12.10 -7.16
N SER A 85 -0.11 -12.77 -6.93
CA SER A 85 -0.01 -14.23 -7.01
C SER A 85 -0.97 -14.94 -6.05
N HIS A 86 -1.07 -14.47 -4.81
CA HIS A 86 -2.02 -15.00 -3.83
C HIS A 86 -3.48 -14.79 -4.25
N ALA A 87 -3.83 -13.60 -4.75
CA ALA A 87 -5.18 -13.31 -5.24
C ALA A 87 -5.58 -14.22 -6.42
N LEU A 88 -4.65 -14.46 -7.36
CA LEU A 88 -4.87 -15.36 -8.49
C LEU A 88 -5.06 -16.83 -8.05
N LYS A 89 -4.29 -17.29 -7.07
CA LYS A 89 -4.45 -18.65 -6.50
C LYS A 89 -5.80 -18.81 -5.81
N SER A 90 -6.24 -17.80 -5.05
CA SER A 90 -7.55 -17.82 -4.39
C SER A 90 -8.71 -17.95 -5.39
N LYS A 91 -8.66 -17.22 -6.52
CA LYS A 91 -9.69 -17.34 -7.58
C LYS A 91 -9.76 -18.70 -8.25
N LYS A 92 -8.66 -19.47 -8.31
CA LYS A 92 -8.64 -20.83 -8.91
C LYS A 92 -9.23 -21.91 -8.00
N SER A 93 -9.41 -21.62 -6.72
CA SER A 93 -9.94 -22.56 -5.73
C SER A 93 -11.46 -22.49 -5.59
N HIS A 94 -12.12 -21.64 -6.37
CA HIS A 94 -13.58 -21.52 -6.53
C HIS A 94 -13.96 -21.88 -7.96
#